data_AF-A0A0K1QAV3-F1
#
_entry.id   AF-A0A0K1QAV3-F1
#
_cell.length_a   1.000
_cell.length_b   1.000
_cell.length_c   1.000
_cell.angle_alpha   90.00
_cell.angle_beta   90.00
_cell.angle_gamma   90.00
#
_symmetry.space_group_name_H-M   'P 1'
#
loop_
_entity.id
_entity.type
_entity.pdbx_description
1 polymer ?
#
loop_
_entity_poly.entity_id
_entity_poly.type
_entity_poly.pdbx_seq_one_letter_code
_entity_poly.pdbx_strand_id
1 'polypeptide(L)' 'MTEEDAVEASRKVVVRKGWRWREPVRVLTYRRGLAGRLVHVVITTANKKGESARVELDALTGALLVADYLVR' A
#
# COMPACT_ATOMS: atom_id res chain seq x y z
N MET A 1 13.77 -0.43 2.00
CA MET A 1 12.84 -0.77 3.09
C MET A 1 12.46 -2.24 2.97
N THR A 2 12.04 -2.87 4.06
CA THR A 2 11.52 -4.25 4.04
C THR A 2 10.02 -4.26 3.72
N GLU A 3 9.46 -5.44 3.47
CA GLU A 3 8.01 -5.60 3.31
C GLU A 3 7.24 -5.23 4.59
N GLU A 4 7.82 -5.51 5.76
CA GLU A 4 7.27 -5.15 7.07
C GLU A 4 7.22 -3.64 7.26
N ASP A 5 8.30 -2.92 6.88
CA ASP A 5 8.33 -1.45 6.89
C ASP A 5 7.24 -0.87 5.99
N ALA A 6 7.04 -1.46 4.80
CA ALA A 6 6.03 -1.03 3.85
C ALA A 6 4.61 -1.22 4.39
N VAL A 7 4.36 -2.31 5.12
CA VAL A 7 3.09 -2.57 5.82
C VAL A 7 2.82 -1.52 6.90
N GLU A 8 3.81 -1.22 7.75
CA GLU A 8 3.66 -0.22 8.81
C GLU A 8 3.42 1.19 8.24
N ALA A 9 4.19 1.57 7.20
CA ALA A 9 4.02 2.84 6.51
C ALA A 9 2.63 2.94 5.85
N SER A 10 2.16 1.86 5.22
CA SER A 10 0.82 1.81 4.62
C SER A 10 -0.28 1.93 5.67
N ARG A 11 -0.11 1.32 6.84
CA ARG A 11 -1.05 1.44 7.97
C ARG A 11 -1.20 2.89 8.41
N LYS A 12 -0.09 3.64 8.53
CA LYS A 12 -0.10 5.07 8.87
C LYS A 12 -0.85 5.90 7.82
N VAL A 13 -0.65 5.60 6.54
CA VAL A 13 -1.35 6.28 5.43
C VAL A 13 -2.86 6.02 5.48
N VAL A 14 -3.27 4.76 5.65
CA VAL A 14 -4.68 4.33 5.73
C VAL A 14 -5.37 5.03 6.92
N VAL A 15 -4.75 5.01 8.10
CA VAL A 15 -5.30 5.68 9.29
C VAL A 15 -5.40 7.20 9.09
N ARG A 16 -4.38 7.84 8.52
CA ARG A 16 -4.39 9.29 8.22
C ARG A 16 -5.50 9.68 7.24
N LYS A 17 -5.87 8.79 6.31
CA LYS A 17 -7.00 8.97 5.38
C LYS A 17 -8.36 8.67 6.01
N GLY A 18 -8.43 8.25 7.27
CA GLY A 18 -9.67 7.85 7.95
C GLY A 18 -10.19 6.48 7.52
N TRP A 19 -9.35 5.67 6.86
CA TRP A 19 -9.70 4.33 6.42
C TRP A 19 -9.45 3.31 7.54
N ARG A 20 -10.15 2.17 7.48
CA ARG A 20 -9.98 1.11 8.49
C ARG A 20 -8.94 0.11 8.01
N TRP A 21 -7.82 -0.01 8.70
CA TRP A 21 -6.87 -1.09 8.43
C TRP A 21 -7.47 -2.45 8.84
N ARG A 22 -7.48 -3.43 7.93
CA ARG A 22 -7.87 -4.81 8.25
C ARG A 22 -7.02 -5.84 7.51
N GLU A 23 -6.83 -6.97 8.16
CA GLU A 23 -6.27 -8.17 7.55
C GLU A 23 -7.33 -8.89 6.69
N PRO A 24 -6.94 -9.63 5.64
CA PRO A 24 -5.56 -9.91 5.22
C PRO A 24 -4.88 -8.72 4.52
N VAL A 25 -3.56 -8.66 4.69
CA VAL A 25 -2.68 -7.68 4.03
C VAL A 25 -1.83 -8.43 3.02
N ARG A 26 -1.91 -8.07 1.75
CA ARG A 26 -1.07 -8.62 0.70
C ARG A 26 0.01 -7.62 0.34
N VAL A 27 1.26 -8.04 0.40
CA VAL A 27 2.41 -7.26 -0.06
C VAL A 27 2.89 -7.85 -1.38
N LEU A 28 3.12 -6.98 -2.37
CA LEU A 28 3.71 -7.33 -3.65
C LEU A 28 4.88 -6.40 -3.90
N THR A 29 5.99 -6.95 -4.37
CA THR A 29 7.19 -6.17 -4.69
C THR A 29 7.49 -6.34 -6.17
N TYR A 30 7.48 -5.25 -6.95
CA TYR A 30 7.81 -5.30 -8.38
C TYR A 30 8.50 -4.04 -8.88
N ARG A 31 9.10 -4.15 -10.08
CA ARG A 31 9.73 -3.01 -10.76
C ARG A 31 8.69 -2.28 -11.63
N ARG A 32 8.54 -0.98 -11.44
CA ARG A 32 7.61 -0.11 -12.16
C ARG A 32 8.37 0.80 -13.13
N GLY A 33 7.92 0.81 -14.39
CA GLY A 33 8.46 1.66 -15.45
C GLY A 33 9.80 1.18 -16.03
N LEU A 34 10.25 1.86 -17.09
CA LEU A 34 11.46 1.51 -17.85
C LEU A 34 12.75 1.62 -17.03
N ALA A 35 12.80 2.56 -16.08
CA ALA A 35 13.94 2.76 -15.18
C ALA A 35 14.02 1.73 -14.04
N GLY A 36 13.08 0.76 -13.97
CA GLY A 36 13.15 -0.35 -13.03
C GLY A 36 12.93 0.04 -11.56
N ARG A 37 12.21 1.13 -11.28
CA ARG A 37 11.94 1.63 -9.93
C ARG A 37 11.26 0.55 -9.09
N LEU A 38 11.87 0.14 -7.97
CA LEU A 38 11.31 -0.89 -7.11
C LEU A 38 10.16 -0.30 -6.26
N VAL A 39 9.01 -0.97 -6.26
CA VAL A 39 7.78 -0.52 -5.60
C VAL A 39 7.22 -1.65 -4.74
N HIS A 40 6.84 -1.31 -3.51
CA HIS A 40 6.01 -2.16 -2.66
C HIS A 40 4.56 -1.75 -2.80
N VAL A 41 3.69 -2.72 -3.07
CA VAL A 41 2.25 -2.54 -3.16
C VAL A 41 1.61 -3.32 -2.03
N VAL A 42 0.96 -2.59 -1.14
CA VAL A 42 0.27 -3.12 0.02
C VAL A 42 -1.22 -3.01 -0.22
N ILE A 43 -1.91 -4.15 -0.21
CA ILE A 43 -3.35 -4.25 -0.39
C ILE A 43 -3.96 -4.72 0.92
N THR A 44 -4.91 -3.96 1.46
CA THR A 44 -5.60 -4.24 2.73
C THR A 44 -7.09 -4.00 2.56
N THR A 45 -7.94 -4.77 3.25
CA THR A 45 -9.38 -4.49 3.28
C THR A 45 -9.62 -3.22 4.07
N ALA A 46 -10.15 -2.16 3.44
CA ALA A 46 -9.99 -0.82 3.99
C ALA A 46 -11.29 -0.08 4.36
N ASN A 47 -12.47 -0.57 3.98
CA ASN A 47 -13.73 0.15 4.25
C ASN A 47 -14.93 -0.70 4.67
N LYS A 48 -16.03 -0.01 5.03
CA LYS A 48 -17.30 -0.62 5.48
C LYS A 48 -18.01 -1.44 4.40
N LYS A 49 -17.71 -1.19 3.12
CA LYS A 49 -18.31 -1.88 1.97
C LYS A 49 -17.49 -3.11 1.52
N GLY A 50 -16.39 -3.41 2.21
CA GLY A 50 -15.51 -4.52 1.86
C GLY A 50 -14.55 -4.20 0.70
N GLU A 51 -14.40 -2.94 0.32
CA GLU A 51 -13.43 -2.54 -0.69
C GLU A 51 -12.02 -2.54 -0.10
N SER A 52 -11.06 -2.98 -0.91
CA SER A 52 -9.64 -2.99 -0.54
C SER A 52 -9.01 -1.64 -0.84
N ALA A 53 -8.15 -1.14 0.04
CA ALA A 53 -7.23 -0.07 -0.30
C ALA A 53 -5.97 -0.67 -0.90
N ARG A 54 -5.43 0.02 -1.89
CA ARG A 54 -4.09 -0.19 -2.43
C ARG A 54 -3.24 1.00 -2.01
N VAL A 55 -2.09 0.71 -1.43
CA VAL A 55 -1.06 1.69 -1.12
C VAL A 55 0.21 1.27 -1.83
N GLU A 56 0.78 2.18 -2.62
CA GLU A 56 2.07 1.97 -3.27
C GLU A 56 3.13 2.86 -2.65
N LEU A 57 4.24 2.25 -2.27
CA LEU A 57 5.40 2.91 -1.68
C LEU A 57 6.63 2.64 -2.53
N ASP A 58 7.47 3.66 -2.69
CA ASP A 58 8.80 3.49 -3.24
C ASP A 58 9.67 2.65 -2.30
N ALA A 59 10.24 1.56 -2.79
CA ALA A 59 10.97 0.61 -1.94
C ALA A 59 12.30 1.16 -1.40
N LEU A 60 12.87 2.18 -2.03
CA LEU A 60 14.14 2.77 -1.62
C LEU A 60 13.93 3.85 -0.54
N THR A 61 12.95 4.72 -0.75
CA THR A 61 12.72 5.95 0.01
C THR A 61 11.52 5.88 0.95
N GLY A 62 10.62 4.90 0.77
CA GLY A 62 9.35 4.82 1.49
C GLY A 62 8.34 5.91 1.08
N ALA A 63 8.63 6.67 0.02
CA ALA A 63 7.74 7.73 -0.45
C ALA A 63 6.40 7.14 -0.92
N LEU A 64 5.30 7.76 -0.48
CA LEU A 64 3.96 7.42 -0.94
C LEU A 64 3.80 7.78 -2.42
N LEU A 65 3.55 6.77 -3.26
CA LEU A 65 3.31 6.95 -4.68
C LEU A 65 1.81 7.00 -5.00
N VAL A 66 1.05 6.06 -4.44
CA VAL A 66 -0.39 5.91 -4.69
C VAL A 66 -1.08 5.47 -3.40
N ALA A 67 -2.27 5.99 -3.14
CA ALA A 67 -3.17 5.48 -2.09
C ALA A 67 -4.63 5.69 -2.52
N ASP A 68 -5.28 4.62 -2.96
CA ASP A 68 -6.63 4.60 -3.51
C ASP A 68 -7.42 3.35 -3.05
N TYR A 69 -8.74 3.36 -3.30
CA TYR A 69 -9.56 2.17 -3.19
C TYR A 69 -9.51 1.40 -4.49
N LEU A 70 -9.35 0.08 -4.39
CA LEU A 70 -9.63 -0.86 -5.46
C LEU A 70 -11.15 -0.93 -5.61
N VAL A 71 -11.69 -0.07 -6.47
CA VAL A 71 -13.08 -0.15 -6.91
C VAL A 71 -13.21 -1.40 -7.78
N ARG A 72 -14.21 -2.23 -7.47
CA ARG A 72 -14.48 -3.49 -8.16
C ARG A 72 -15.37 -3.28 -9.36
#